data_AF-A0A0N5B5J3-F1
#
_entry.id   AF-A0A0N5B5J3-F1
#
_cell.length_a   1.000
_cell.length_b   1.000
_cell.length_c   1.000
_cell.angle_alpha   90.00
_cell.angle_beta   90.00
_cell.angle_gamma   90.00
#
_symmetry.space_group_name_H-M   'P 1'
#
loop_
_entity.id
_entity.type
_entity.pdbx_description
1 polymer ?
#
loop_
_entity_poly.entity_id
_entity_poly.type
_entity_poly.pdbx_seq_one_letter_code
_entity_poly.pdbx_strand_id
1 'polypeptide(L)'
;MAIYTQHVTASKLMKRALDGSDKDEEPHAKKDFKKDKDLEEQRKAGQIPAMVDVVSGRDINPHIPAFISQTPWYISTDGPTLQHQRPHPDRQKTDIEINEWYNRGTTGVRAKKYRKGACENCGAMTHKKKDCFERPRKVGAKYTNEKIAEDEYIQPDVSYMSFDAKRDRWNGFDPAMQSEVIEEFEELEKTEELIKKEKIENGEVDPNADE
;
A
#
# COMPACT_ATOMS: atom_id res chain seq x y z
N MET A 1 19.73 23.17 15.15
CA MET A 1 19.65 22.79 13.72
C MET A 1 20.43 21.49 13.57
N ALA A 2 20.99 21.14 12.40
CA ALA A 2 21.49 19.80 12.15
C ALA A 2 22.73 19.51 13.00
N ILE A 3 22.47 19.09 14.24
CA ILE A 3 23.44 18.79 15.27
C ILE A 3 23.32 17.29 15.51
N TYR A 4 24.48 16.68 15.70
CA TYR A 4 24.59 15.32 16.16
C TYR A 4 25.32 15.32 17.49
N THR A 5 24.67 14.77 18.49
CA THR A 5 25.30 14.44 19.77
C THR A 5 25.30 12.93 19.88
N GLN A 6 26.49 12.36 20.02
CA GLN A 6 26.62 10.92 20.14
C GLN A 6 26.13 10.49 21.53
N HIS A 7 24.98 9.83 21.57
CA HIS A 7 24.50 9.17 22.78
C HIS A 7 25.31 7.90 22.99
N VAL A 8 26.27 7.93 23.92
CA VAL A 8 27.05 6.74 24.27
C VAL A 8 26.25 5.89 25.25
N THR A 9 26.01 4.63 24.92
CA THR A 9 25.30 3.71 25.81
C THR A 9 26.12 3.42 27.06
N ALA A 10 25.44 3.19 28.19
CA ALA A 10 26.09 2.84 29.46
C ALA A 10 27.02 1.61 29.32
N SER A 11 26.65 0.64 28.49
CA SER A 11 27.49 -0.53 28.19
C SER A 11 28.77 -0.17 27.44
N LYS A 12 28.72 0.76 26.47
CA LYS A 12 29.89 1.23 25.71
C LYS A 12 30.81 2.10 26.57
N LEU A 13 30.24 2.89 27.49
CA LEU A 13 31.00 3.62 28.51
C LEU A 13 31.73 2.69 29.48
N MET A 14 31.04 1.67 30.01
CA MET A 14 31.66 0.69 30.92
C MET A 14 32.75 -0.13 30.24
N LYS A 15 32.59 -0.47 28.95
CA LYS A 15 33.62 -1.16 28.18
C LYS A 15 34.86 -0.29 27.94
N ARG A 16 34.68 0.99 27.59
CA ARG A 16 35.78 1.97 27.49
C ARG A 16 36.53 2.17 28.80
N ALA A 17 35.81 2.16 29.93
CA ALA A 17 36.42 2.24 31.26
C ALA A 17 37.26 1.01 31.63
N LEU A 18 36.90 -0.18 31.13
CA LEU A 18 37.66 -1.42 31.33
C LEU A 18 38.89 -1.51 30.42
N ASP A 19 38.78 -1.04 29.17
CA ASP A 19 39.86 -1.08 28.18
C ASP A 19 40.94 0.01 28.42
N GLY A 20 40.71 0.94 29.36
CA GLY A 20 41.71 1.91 29.83
C GLY A 20 42.15 2.95 28.78
N SER A 21 41.38 3.12 27.71
CA SER A 21 41.82 3.84 26.50
C SER A 21 41.72 5.37 26.54
N ASP A 22 41.15 5.98 27.58
CA ASP A 22 40.95 7.45 27.62
C ASP A 22 41.42 8.02 28.96
N LYS A 23 42.67 8.49 29.02
CA LYS A 23 43.23 9.20 30.20
C LYS A 23 43.51 10.69 29.99
N ASP A 24 43.36 11.23 28.78
CA ASP A 24 44.03 12.52 28.45
C ASP A 24 43.17 13.69 27.96
N GLU A 25 41.83 13.66 28.01
CA GLU A 25 41.03 14.85 27.68
C GLU A 25 39.89 15.08 28.68
N GLU A 26 40.08 16.00 29.63
CA GLU A 26 38.95 16.54 30.39
C GLU A 26 38.04 17.33 29.43
N PRO A 27 36.76 16.94 29.27
CA PRO A 27 35.85 17.65 28.39
C PRO A 27 35.53 19.02 28.99
N HIS A 28 36.04 20.09 28.38
CA HIS A 28 35.57 21.43 28.65
C HIS A 28 34.20 21.63 27.99
N ALA A 29 33.15 21.05 28.58
CA ALA A 29 31.79 21.01 28.05
C ALA A 29 31.26 22.36 27.53
N LYS A 30 31.67 23.49 28.14
CA LYS A 30 31.30 24.85 27.70
C LYS A 30 32.03 25.30 26.44
N LYS A 31 33.31 24.94 26.28
CA LYS A 31 34.12 25.32 25.12
C LYS A 31 33.68 24.53 23.89
N ASP A 32 33.40 23.24 24.06
CA ASP A 32 33.00 22.37 22.95
C ASP A 32 31.59 22.67 22.48
N PHE A 33 30.66 22.94 23.40
CA PHE A 33 29.33 23.45 23.05
C PHE A 33 29.37 24.75 22.22
N LYS A 34 30.28 25.67 22.56
CA LYS A 34 30.46 26.92 21.79
C LYS A 34 31.01 26.65 20.39
N LYS A 35 32.01 25.76 20.27
CA LYS A 35 32.56 25.35 18.97
C LYS A 35 31.50 24.69 18.08
N ASP A 36 30.69 23.79 18.64
CA ASP A 36 29.63 23.10 17.88
C ASP A 36 28.59 24.08 17.34
N LYS A 37 28.25 25.09 18.14
CA LYS A 37 27.34 26.16 17.74
C LYS A 37 27.92 27.06 16.64
N ASP A 38 29.19 27.44 16.76
CA ASP A 38 29.88 28.26 15.76
C ASP A 38 30.02 27.48 14.43
N LEU A 39 30.32 26.18 14.48
CA LEU A 39 30.35 25.29 13.31
C LEU A 39 28.97 25.15 12.64
N GLU A 40 27.91 25.09 13.43
CA GLU A 40 26.53 25.05 12.95
C GLU A 40 26.15 26.35 12.21
N GLU A 41 26.51 27.51 12.75
CA GLU A 41 26.28 28.81 12.12
C GLU A 41 27.06 28.95 10.80
N GLN A 42 28.31 28.46 10.76
CA GLN A 42 29.13 28.45 9.54
C GLN A 42 28.59 27.47 8.47
N ARG A 43 28.10 26.29 8.88
CA ARG A 43 27.41 25.36 7.97
C ARG A 43 26.12 25.97 7.42
N LYS A 44 25.36 26.68 8.26
CA LYS A 44 24.15 27.40 7.85
C LYS A 44 24.46 28.53 6.86
N ALA A 45 25.60 29.20 7.05
CA ALA A 45 26.08 30.24 6.14
C ALA A 45 26.71 29.66 4.85
N GLY A 46 26.80 28.34 4.70
CA GLY A 46 27.42 27.68 3.54
C GLY A 46 28.95 27.80 3.48
N GLN A 47 29.61 28.21 4.58
CA GLN A 47 31.06 28.37 4.66
C GLN A 47 31.80 27.04 4.91
N ILE A 48 31.12 26.08 5.55
CA ILE A 48 31.65 24.75 5.88
C ILE A 48 30.76 23.67 5.23
N PRO A 49 31.35 22.56 4.74
CA PRO A 49 30.57 21.45 4.20
C PRO A 49 29.56 20.89 5.22
N ALA A 50 28.45 20.42 4.66
CA ALA A 50 27.40 19.76 5.42
C ALA A 50 27.91 18.48 6.09
N MET A 51 27.15 18.03 7.10
CA MET A 51 27.44 16.78 7.78
C MET A 51 26.99 15.61 6.90
N VAL A 52 27.83 14.60 6.68
CA VAL A 52 27.49 13.45 5.85
C VAL A 52 26.81 12.37 6.70
N ASP A 53 25.70 11.82 6.22
CA ASP A 53 25.02 10.68 6.84
C ASP A 53 25.87 9.40 6.69
N VAL A 54 26.15 8.74 7.82
CA VAL A 54 27.00 7.54 7.86
C VAL A 54 26.36 6.35 7.14
N VAL A 55 25.03 6.25 7.13
CA VAL A 55 24.32 5.11 6.53
C VAL A 55 24.01 5.37 5.06
N SER A 56 23.46 6.54 4.75
CA SER A 56 23.04 6.85 3.38
C SER A 56 24.12 7.50 2.52
N GLY A 57 25.21 7.99 3.11
CA GLY A 57 26.29 8.71 2.43
C GLY A 57 25.86 10.07 1.86
N ARG A 58 24.68 10.56 2.22
CA ARG A 58 24.12 11.83 1.74
C ARG A 58 24.37 12.95 2.72
N ASP A 59 24.52 14.16 2.20
CA ASP A 59 24.65 15.36 3.03
C ASP A 59 23.36 15.65 3.79
N ILE A 60 23.47 15.85 5.10
CA ILE A 60 22.40 16.29 5.99
C ILE A 60 22.31 17.81 5.88
N ASN A 61 21.14 18.29 5.45
CA ASN A 61 20.90 19.72 5.30
C ASN A 61 21.12 20.48 6.63
N PRO A 62 22.04 21.46 6.69
CA PRO A 62 22.33 22.25 7.90
C PRO A 62 21.13 22.97 8.52
N HIS A 63 20.09 23.26 7.73
CA HIS A 63 18.89 23.97 8.17
C HIS A 63 17.84 23.09 8.87
N ILE A 64 18.01 21.76 8.92
CA ILE A 64 17.09 20.86 9.64
C ILE A 64 17.18 21.17 11.15
N PRO A 65 16.08 21.42 11.87
CA PRO A 65 16.11 21.63 13.32
C PRO A 65 16.73 20.46 14.10
N ALA A 66 17.34 20.75 15.26
CA ALA A 66 18.09 19.76 16.05
C ALA A 66 17.24 18.57 16.50
N PHE A 67 15.99 18.82 16.89
CA PHE A 67 15.09 17.78 17.36
C PHE A 67 14.69 16.77 16.25
N ILE A 68 14.88 17.12 14.97
CA ILE A 68 14.63 16.22 13.84
C ILE A 68 15.92 15.47 13.48
N SER A 69 17.05 16.17 13.41
CA SER A 69 18.34 15.59 13.01
C SER A 69 18.94 14.68 14.09
N GLN A 70 18.72 15.00 15.37
CA GLN A 70 19.28 14.26 16.48
C GLN A 70 18.60 12.89 16.58
N THR A 71 19.40 11.84 16.46
CA THR A 71 18.93 10.47 16.62
C THR A 71 18.62 10.19 18.11
N PRO A 72 17.42 9.69 18.44
CA PRO A 72 17.07 9.32 19.81
C PRO A 72 17.92 8.18 20.35
N TRP A 73 18.10 8.12 21.68
CA TRP A 73 18.95 7.14 22.38
C TRP A 73 18.58 5.67 22.13
N TYR A 74 17.32 5.36 21.79
CA TYR A 74 16.84 4.00 21.56
C TYR A 74 17.15 3.47 20.15
N ILE A 75 17.73 4.30 19.27
CA ILE A 75 18.18 3.91 17.94
C ILE A 75 19.70 3.95 17.96
N SER A 76 20.32 2.77 17.86
CA SER A 76 21.78 2.65 17.91
C SER A 76 22.38 3.11 16.59
N THR A 77 23.07 4.25 16.59
CA THR A 77 23.78 4.77 15.42
C THR A 77 25.20 5.15 15.81
N ASP A 78 26.16 4.85 14.93
CA ASP A 78 27.58 5.15 15.15
C ASP A 78 27.97 6.55 14.63
N GLY A 79 27.00 7.34 14.14
CA GLY A 79 27.23 8.70 13.66
C GLY A 79 25.93 9.43 13.28
N PRO A 80 26.07 10.65 12.73
CA PRO A 80 24.92 11.44 12.30
C PRO A 80 24.15 10.72 11.19
N THR A 81 22.85 10.56 11.38
CA THR A 81 21.98 9.95 10.38
C THR A 81 20.55 10.46 10.50
N LEU A 82 19.84 10.44 9.37
CA LEU A 82 18.41 10.76 9.29
C LEU A 82 17.56 9.48 9.06
N GLN A 83 18.14 8.30 9.24
CA GLN A 83 17.44 7.02 9.03
C GLN A 83 16.22 6.85 9.95
N HIS A 84 16.26 7.38 11.17
CA HIS A 84 15.13 7.29 12.11
C HIS A 84 13.90 8.08 11.68
N GLN A 85 14.05 9.03 10.75
CA GLN A 85 12.93 9.77 10.18
C GLN A 85 12.33 9.10 8.94
N ARG A 86 12.95 8.03 8.44
CA ARG A 86 12.39 7.25 7.33
C ARG A 86 11.14 6.49 7.79
N PRO A 87 10.22 6.16 6.87
CA PRO A 87 9.04 5.37 7.21
C PRO A 87 9.41 4.08 7.94
N HIS A 88 8.95 3.93 9.19
CA HIS A 88 9.25 2.75 10.00
C HIS A 88 8.54 1.51 9.44
N PRO A 89 9.21 0.35 9.40
CA PRO A 89 8.61 -0.88 8.86
C PRO A 89 7.34 -1.28 9.62
N ASP A 90 7.32 -1.16 10.95
CA ASP A 90 6.16 -1.53 11.78
C ASP A 90 4.91 -0.69 11.52
N ARG A 91 5.08 0.52 10.96
CA ARG A 91 3.97 1.41 10.59
C ARG A 91 3.55 1.24 9.14
N GLN A 92 4.41 0.66 8.31
CA GLN A 92 4.11 0.36 6.93
C GLN A 92 3.20 -0.85 6.89
N LYS A 93 1.95 -0.61 6.52
CA LYS A 93 1.00 -1.67 6.19
C LYS A 93 1.12 -1.90 4.69
N THR A 94 1.31 -3.16 4.30
CA THR A 94 1.25 -3.55 2.89
C THR A 94 -0.19 -3.48 2.46
N ASP A 95 -0.50 -2.51 1.60
CA ASP A 95 -1.78 -2.46 0.91
C ASP A 95 -1.84 -3.58 -0.14
N ILE A 96 -3.06 -3.89 -0.54
CA ILE A 96 -3.37 -4.92 -1.54
C ILE A 96 -3.07 -4.38 -2.94
N GLU A 97 -2.63 -5.26 -3.82
CA GLU A 97 -2.38 -4.88 -5.22
C GLU A 97 -3.70 -4.57 -5.95
N ILE A 98 -3.62 -3.74 -6.99
CA ILE A 98 -4.80 -3.29 -7.75
C ILE A 98 -5.62 -4.46 -8.32
N ASN A 99 -4.94 -5.56 -8.68
CA ASN A 99 -5.58 -6.74 -9.27
C ASN A 99 -6.07 -7.76 -8.23
N GLU A 100 -5.77 -7.55 -6.95
CA GLU A 100 -6.16 -8.47 -5.88
C GLU A 100 -7.49 -8.02 -5.27
N TRP A 101 -8.54 -8.79 -5.55
CA TRP A 101 -9.87 -8.57 -4.99
C TRP A 101 -10.49 -9.88 -4.50
N TYR A 102 -11.63 -9.78 -3.80
CA TYR A 102 -12.41 -10.94 -3.39
C TYR A 102 -12.85 -11.79 -4.59
N ASN A 103 -12.72 -13.11 -4.45
CA ASN A 103 -13.16 -14.07 -5.46
C ASN A 103 -14.70 -14.12 -5.51
N ARG A 104 -15.29 -13.69 -6.62
CA ARG A 104 -16.75 -13.73 -6.80
C ARG A 104 -17.19 -15.06 -7.42
N GLY A 105 -18.40 -15.50 -7.08
CA GLY A 105 -19.00 -16.73 -7.63
C GLY A 105 -18.73 -17.99 -6.80
N THR A 106 -19.06 -19.15 -7.38
CA THR A 106 -18.88 -20.47 -6.76
C THR A 106 -17.69 -21.20 -7.37
N THR A 107 -17.18 -22.20 -6.66
CA THR A 107 -16.07 -23.05 -7.10
C THR A 107 -16.41 -23.96 -8.29
N GLY A 108 -17.68 -24.04 -8.69
CA GLY A 108 -18.17 -24.98 -9.73
C GLY A 108 -18.21 -26.44 -9.27
N VAL A 109 -17.75 -26.74 -8.05
CA VAL A 109 -17.71 -28.11 -7.51
C VAL A 109 -18.95 -28.34 -6.65
N ARG A 110 -19.78 -29.30 -7.10
CA ARG A 110 -21.01 -29.69 -6.40
C ARG A 110 -20.89 -31.06 -5.74
N ALA A 111 -21.20 -31.13 -4.45
CA ALA A 111 -21.32 -32.40 -3.76
C ALA A 111 -22.61 -33.15 -4.15
N LYS A 112 -22.54 -34.49 -4.26
CA LYS A 112 -23.71 -35.35 -4.56
C LYS A 112 -24.53 -35.74 -3.33
N LYS A 113 -23.97 -35.59 -2.13
CA LYS A 113 -24.60 -35.94 -0.85
C LYS A 113 -24.31 -34.86 0.18
N TYR A 114 -25.22 -34.70 1.13
CA TYR A 114 -25.07 -33.77 2.24
C TYR A 114 -23.84 -34.15 3.08
N ARG A 115 -22.99 -33.16 3.38
CA ARG A 115 -21.81 -33.28 4.23
C ARG A 115 -22.14 -32.78 5.64
N LYS A 116 -21.63 -33.47 6.67
CA LYS A 116 -21.82 -33.03 8.06
C LYS A 116 -21.16 -31.67 8.26
N GLY A 117 -21.91 -30.71 8.80
CA GLY A 117 -21.45 -29.33 8.98
C GLY A 117 -21.86 -28.38 7.84
N ALA A 118 -22.39 -28.90 6.73
CA ALA A 118 -22.93 -28.08 5.66
C ALA A 118 -24.23 -27.37 6.08
N CYS A 119 -24.55 -26.29 5.39
CA CYS A 119 -25.82 -25.60 5.49
C CYS A 119 -26.99 -26.57 5.33
N GLU A 120 -27.91 -26.59 6.31
CA GLU A 120 -29.03 -27.54 6.29
C GLU A 120 -30.04 -27.27 5.17
N ASN A 121 -30.05 -26.05 4.62
CA ASN A 121 -30.95 -25.62 3.55
C ASN A 121 -30.44 -26.06 2.16
N CYS A 122 -29.29 -25.55 1.74
CA CYS A 122 -28.74 -25.74 0.41
C CYS A 122 -27.65 -26.83 0.33
N GLY A 123 -26.97 -27.15 1.43
CA GLY A 123 -25.91 -28.16 1.46
C GLY A 123 -24.49 -27.68 1.11
N ALA A 124 -24.27 -26.36 0.96
CA ALA A 124 -22.93 -25.76 0.85
C ALA A 124 -22.21 -25.74 2.20
N MET A 125 -20.88 -25.80 2.20
CA MET A 125 -20.07 -25.87 3.44
C MET A 125 -19.63 -24.51 4.00
N THR A 126 -19.75 -23.42 3.23
CA THR A 126 -19.12 -22.13 3.59
C THR A 126 -19.92 -21.31 4.59
N HIS A 127 -21.24 -21.53 4.67
CA HIS A 127 -22.15 -20.70 5.44
C HIS A 127 -23.15 -21.54 6.25
N LYS A 128 -23.83 -20.89 7.21
CA LYS A 128 -24.87 -21.49 8.05
C LYS A 128 -26.24 -21.29 7.45
N LYS A 129 -27.23 -22.08 7.90
CA LYS A 129 -28.64 -21.97 7.45
C LYS A 129 -29.23 -20.55 7.51
N LYS A 130 -28.84 -19.75 8.52
CA LYS A 130 -29.34 -18.39 8.72
C LYS A 130 -28.84 -17.41 7.65
N ASP A 131 -27.61 -17.63 7.18
CA ASP A 131 -26.91 -16.75 6.23
C ASP A 131 -26.91 -17.39 4.83
N CYS A 132 -27.94 -18.18 4.53
CA CYS A 132 -28.04 -18.92 3.28
C CYS A 132 -28.53 -18.01 2.14
N PHE A 133 -27.82 -18.03 1.02
CA PHE A 133 -28.17 -17.28 -0.18
C PHE A 133 -29.34 -17.89 -0.97
N GLU A 134 -29.64 -19.18 -0.73
CA GLU A 134 -30.78 -19.82 -1.35
C GLU A 134 -32.08 -19.58 -0.58
N ARG A 135 -33.19 -19.56 -1.32
CA ARG A 135 -34.54 -19.50 -0.74
C ARG A 135 -34.71 -20.57 0.35
N PRO A 136 -35.23 -20.23 1.54
CA PRO A 136 -35.53 -21.19 2.58
C PRO A 136 -36.48 -22.29 2.10
N ARG A 137 -36.04 -23.55 2.17
CA ARG A 137 -36.82 -24.73 1.76
C ARG A 137 -37.62 -25.27 2.94
N LYS A 138 -38.81 -25.82 2.67
CA LYS A 138 -39.64 -26.52 3.68
C LYS A 138 -38.94 -27.78 4.20
N VAL A 139 -38.35 -28.55 3.29
CA VAL A 139 -37.47 -29.68 3.60
C VAL A 139 -36.10 -29.36 3.01
N GLY A 140 -35.10 -29.20 3.87
CA GLY A 140 -33.75 -28.80 3.46
C GLY A 140 -32.92 -29.96 2.92
N ALA A 141 -31.82 -29.64 2.24
CA ALA A 141 -30.89 -30.59 1.65
C ALA A 141 -30.33 -31.62 2.64
N LYS A 142 -30.31 -31.30 3.95
CA LYS A 142 -29.92 -32.24 5.02
C LYS A 142 -30.73 -33.55 5.01
N TYR A 143 -32.02 -33.47 4.68
CA TYR A 143 -32.92 -34.63 4.72
C TYR A 143 -33.17 -35.24 3.34
N THR A 144 -33.19 -34.42 2.28
CA THR A 144 -33.51 -34.88 0.92
C THR A 144 -32.28 -35.26 0.09
N ASN A 145 -31.09 -34.72 0.39
CA ASN A 145 -29.90 -34.77 -0.48
C ASN A 145 -30.14 -34.24 -1.91
N GLU A 146 -31.24 -33.54 -2.14
CA GLU A 146 -31.62 -33.04 -3.45
C GLU A 146 -31.19 -31.59 -3.63
N LYS A 147 -30.78 -31.24 -4.86
CA LYS A 147 -30.38 -29.89 -5.27
C LYS A 147 -29.38 -29.28 -4.29
N ILE A 148 -28.22 -29.94 -4.13
CA ILE A 148 -27.12 -29.43 -3.31
C ILE A 148 -26.44 -28.27 -4.05
N ALA A 149 -26.24 -27.15 -3.37
CA ALA A 149 -25.52 -26.00 -3.91
C ALA A 149 -24.01 -26.30 -4.07
N GLU A 150 -23.36 -25.55 -4.94
CA GLU A 150 -21.90 -25.52 -5.05
C GLU A 150 -21.29 -24.77 -3.85
N ASP A 151 -20.06 -25.13 -3.48
CA ASP A 151 -19.35 -24.41 -2.43
C ASP A 151 -18.80 -23.08 -2.96
N GLU A 152 -18.94 -22.01 -2.19
CA GLU A 152 -18.37 -20.69 -2.45
C GLU A 152 -16.85 -20.67 -2.22
N TYR A 153 -16.16 -19.66 -2.76
CA TYR A 153 -14.74 -19.46 -2.50
C TYR A 153 -14.49 -19.02 -1.06
N ILE A 154 -13.43 -19.57 -0.45
CA ILE A 154 -12.88 -19.03 0.79
C ILE A 154 -12.22 -17.69 0.44
N GLN A 155 -12.72 -16.62 1.05
CA GLN A 155 -12.24 -15.28 0.77
C GLN A 155 -10.88 -15.05 1.44
N PRO A 156 -9.91 -14.44 0.75
CA PRO A 156 -8.65 -14.02 1.37
C PRO A 156 -8.91 -12.95 2.43
N ASP A 157 -8.07 -12.92 3.47
CA ASP A 157 -8.15 -11.89 4.50
C ASP A 157 -7.50 -10.59 4.01
N VAL A 158 -8.30 -9.77 3.35
CA VAL A 158 -7.92 -8.46 2.81
C VAL A 158 -8.05 -7.34 3.86
N SER A 159 -7.61 -7.64 5.09
CA SER A 159 -7.82 -6.78 6.27
C SER A 159 -7.21 -5.37 6.13
N TYR A 160 -6.09 -5.24 5.43
CA TYR A 160 -5.41 -3.97 5.18
C TYR A 160 -5.63 -3.48 3.76
N MET A 161 -6.61 -2.59 3.62
CA MET A 161 -6.82 -1.79 2.43
C MET A 161 -6.85 -0.32 2.80
N SER A 162 -6.23 0.51 1.98
CA SER A 162 -6.29 1.96 2.09
C SER A 162 -7.73 2.47 1.94
N PHE A 163 -7.98 3.72 2.36
CA PHE A 163 -9.32 4.32 2.28
C PHE A 163 -9.87 4.34 0.86
N ASP A 164 -9.00 4.67 -0.10
CA ASP A 164 -9.30 4.74 -1.52
C ASP A 164 -9.55 3.34 -2.10
N ALA A 165 -8.66 2.39 -1.82
CA ALA A 165 -8.81 1.01 -2.28
C ALA A 165 -10.11 0.37 -1.79
N LYS A 166 -10.55 0.63 -0.54
CA LYS A 166 -11.86 0.12 -0.05
C LYS A 166 -13.07 0.72 -0.76
N ARG A 167 -12.93 1.92 -1.32
CA ARG A 167 -14.04 2.72 -1.90
C ARG A 167 -13.98 2.80 -3.42
N ASP A 168 -12.95 2.25 -4.03
CA ASP A 168 -12.86 2.19 -5.48
C ASP A 168 -14.10 1.47 -6.03
N ARG A 169 -14.80 2.19 -6.90
CA ARG A 169 -16.03 1.73 -7.56
C ARG A 169 -15.72 0.57 -8.50
N TRP A 170 -14.51 0.52 -9.03
CA TRP A 170 -14.08 -0.44 -10.06
C TRP A 170 -13.32 -1.64 -9.49
N ASN A 171 -13.42 -1.87 -8.18
CA ASN A 171 -12.84 -3.05 -7.53
C ASN A 171 -13.36 -4.37 -8.12
N GLY A 172 -12.43 -5.18 -8.63
CA GLY A 172 -12.74 -6.45 -9.30
C GLY A 172 -13.30 -6.28 -10.72
N PHE A 173 -13.01 -5.16 -11.38
CA PHE A 173 -13.29 -4.96 -12.80
C PHE A 173 -12.43 -5.91 -13.65
N ASP A 174 -13.07 -6.66 -14.54
CA ASP A 174 -12.38 -7.47 -15.55
C ASP A 174 -12.08 -6.60 -16.78
N PRO A 175 -10.81 -6.37 -17.13
CA PRO A 175 -10.44 -5.60 -18.32
C PRO A 175 -11.04 -6.14 -19.62
N ALA A 176 -11.41 -7.43 -19.68
CA ALA A 176 -12.07 -8.00 -20.84
C ALA A 176 -13.46 -7.40 -21.09
N MET A 177 -14.19 -6.96 -20.04
CA MET A 177 -15.50 -6.33 -20.21
C MET A 177 -15.44 -5.00 -20.99
N GLN A 178 -14.26 -4.38 -21.07
CA GLN A 178 -14.07 -3.16 -21.86
C GLN A 178 -14.24 -3.41 -23.37
N SER A 179 -14.10 -4.65 -23.84
CA SER A 179 -14.28 -4.97 -25.27
C SER A 179 -15.72 -4.72 -25.73
N GLU A 180 -16.72 -4.99 -24.91
CA GLU A 180 -18.13 -4.75 -25.23
C GLU A 180 -18.39 -3.27 -25.53
N VAL A 181 -17.79 -2.36 -24.75
CA VAL A 181 -17.90 -0.92 -24.97
C VAL A 181 -17.23 -0.52 -26.29
N ILE A 182 -16.08 -1.10 -26.61
CA ILE A 182 -15.39 -0.83 -27.89
C ILE A 182 -16.26 -1.30 -29.06
N GLU A 183 -16.85 -2.49 -28.96
CA GLU A 183 -17.76 -3.03 -29.97
C GLU A 183 -19.00 -2.12 -30.18
N GLU A 184 -19.60 -1.63 -29.10
CA GLU A 184 -20.70 -0.66 -29.17
C GLU A 184 -20.31 0.62 -29.92
N PHE A 185 -19.12 1.17 -29.66
CA PHE A 185 -18.62 2.35 -30.39
C PHE A 185 -18.36 2.05 -31.86
N GLU A 186 -17.78 0.89 -32.19
CA GLU A 186 -17.56 0.48 -33.59
C GLU A 186 -18.88 0.32 -34.35
N GLU A 187 -19.94 -0.18 -33.71
CA GLU A 187 -21.27 -0.26 -34.30
C GLU A 187 -21.88 1.12 -34.53
N LEU A 188 -21.74 2.04 -33.56
CA LEU A 188 -22.19 3.42 -33.70
C LEU A 188 -21.51 4.11 -34.89
N GLU A 189 -20.18 4.01 -35.00
CA GLU A 189 -19.43 4.59 -36.14
C GLU A 189 -19.91 4.02 -37.49
N LYS A 190 -20.14 2.70 -37.58
CA LYS A 190 -20.69 2.07 -38.79
C LYS A 190 -22.08 2.62 -39.13
N THR A 191 -22.94 2.83 -38.13
CA THR A 191 -24.28 3.42 -38.37
C THR A 191 -24.20 4.88 -38.80
N GLU A 192 -23.30 5.67 -38.21
CA GLU A 192 -23.07 7.06 -38.61
C GLU A 192 -22.57 7.16 -40.05
N GLU A 193 -21.66 6.26 -40.46
CA GLU A 193 -21.21 6.16 -41.85
C GLU A 193 -22.35 5.84 -42.82
N LEU A 194 -23.22 4.90 -42.46
CA LEU A 194 -24.37 4.53 -43.30
C LEU A 194 -25.35 5.70 -43.44
N ILE A 195 -25.69 6.37 -42.34
CA ILE A 195 -26.54 7.57 -42.35
C ILE A 195 -25.90 8.68 -43.19
N LYS A 196 -24.57 8.87 -43.10
CA LYS A 196 -23.85 9.85 -43.92
C LYS A 196 -23.92 9.48 -45.41
N LYS A 197 -23.74 8.21 -45.76
CA LYS A 197 -23.88 7.71 -47.14
C LYS A 197 -25.30 7.89 -47.68
N GLU A 198 -26.32 7.56 -46.90
CA GLU A 198 -27.73 7.78 -47.27
C GLU A 198 -28.06 9.28 -47.50
N LYS A 199 -27.53 10.17 -46.66
CA LYS A 199 -27.70 11.63 -46.82
C LYS A 199 -27.01 12.17 -48.08
N ILE A 200 -25.84 11.64 -48.42
CA ILE A 200 -25.14 11.98 -49.67
C ILE A 200 -25.93 11.46 -50.88
N GLU A 201 -26.47 10.23 -50.81
CA GLU A 201 -27.30 9.65 -51.88
C GLU A 201 -28.61 10.43 -52.09
N ASN A 202 -29.26 10.87 -51.00
CA ASN A 202 -30.46 11.71 -51.05
C ASN A 202 -30.16 13.17 -51.46
N GLY A 203 -28.89 13.53 -51.66
CA GLY A 203 -28.49 14.85 -52.15
C GLY A 203 -28.63 15.99 -51.13
N GLU A 204 -28.80 15.66 -49.84
CA GLU A 204 -28.89 16.65 -48.76
C GLU A 204 -27.51 17.17 -48.30
N VAL A 205 -26.43 16.46 -48.64
CA VAL A 205 -25.04 16.77 -48.25
C VAL A 205 -24.11 16.68 -49.46
N ASP A 206 -23.43 17.78 -49.78
CA ASP A 206 -22.49 17.89 -50.91
C ASP A 206 -21.15 17.22 -50.52
N PRO A 207 -20.68 16.18 -51.23
CA PRO A 207 -19.49 15.40 -50.83
C PRO A 207 -18.16 16.17 -50.82
N ASN A 208 -18.13 17.40 -51.35
CA ASN A 208 -16.96 18.29 -51.40
C ASN A 208 -17.01 19.47 -50.40
N ALA A 209 -17.95 19.48 -49.45
CA ALA A 209 -18.11 20.63 -48.55
C ALA A 209 -17.05 20.73 -47.42
N ASP A 210 -16.29 19.65 -47.17
CA ASP A 210 -15.32 19.55 -46.07
C ASP A 210 -13.84 19.43 -46.54
N GLU A 211 -13.54 19.74 -47.82
CA GLU A 211 -12.15 19.98 -48.28
C GLU A 211 -11.66 21.40 -47.95
#